data_AF-T1G5R5-F1
#
_entry.id   AF-T1G5R5-F1
#
_cell.length_a   1.000
_cell.length_b   1.000
_cell.length_c   1.000
_cell.angle_alpha   90.00
_cell.angle_beta   90.00
_cell.angle_gamma   90.00
#
_symmetry.space_group_name_H-M   'P 1'
#
loop_
_entity.id
_entity.type
_entity.pdbx_description
1 polymer ?
#
loop_
_entity_poly.entity_id
_entity_poly.type
_entity_poly.pdbx_seq_one_letter_code
_entity_poly.pdbx_strand_id
1 'polypeptide(L)'
;MELGEGEEQQKNASKVVVSKNLADLQRLKIEKLMKNPDKLAYIPDKGKEKIPRAFNPPEFVRNIWGSSAGAGSGDFHVYRGVRRRENIRQKYLEAKEKEETLNKRYLEKLENNRLEAEARTAKKRQKRFFLILVLYIYI
;
A
#
# COMPACT_ATOMS: atom_id res chain seq x y z
N MET A 1 -10.96 48.99 -21.41
CA MET A 1 -10.07 48.44 -22.46
C MET A 1 -9.45 47.16 -21.91
N GLU A 2 -10.23 46.10 -21.70
CA GLU A 2 -9.76 44.78 -21.22
C GLU A 2 -10.76 43.69 -21.67
N LEU A 3 -10.89 43.45 -22.98
CA LEU A 3 -11.76 42.41 -23.53
C LEU A 3 -10.99 41.33 -24.34
N GLY A 4 -9.65 41.32 -24.27
CA GLY A 4 -8.80 40.47 -25.11
C GLY A 4 -8.31 39.16 -24.48
N GLU A 5 -8.23 39.06 -23.15
CA GLU A 5 -7.54 37.92 -22.51
C GLU A 5 -8.39 36.64 -22.41
N GLY A 6 -9.72 36.76 -22.40
CA GLY A 6 -10.64 35.63 -22.27
C GLY A 6 -10.75 34.76 -23.52
N GLU A 7 -10.57 35.33 -24.72
CA GLU A 7 -10.76 34.62 -26.00
C GLU A 7 -9.53 33.78 -26.40
N GLU A 8 -8.31 34.21 -26.07
CA GLU A 8 -7.08 33.46 -26.36
C GLU A 8 -6.94 32.21 -25.48
N GLN A 9 -7.41 32.27 -24.23
CA GLN A 9 -7.40 31.12 -23.32
C GLN A 9 -8.32 29.99 -23.81
N GLN A 10 -9.44 30.32 -24.46
CA GLN A 10 -10.37 29.34 -25.03
C GLN A 10 -9.80 28.65 -26.27
N LYS A 11 -9.10 29.37 -27.16
CA LYS A 11 -8.47 28.79 -28.36
C LYS A 11 -7.31 27.84 -28.03
N ASN A 12 -6.59 28.10 -26.94
CA ASN A 12 -5.51 27.21 -26.47
C ASN A 12 -6.04 25.95 -25.75
N ALA A 13 -7.26 25.99 -25.20
CA ALA A 13 -7.88 24.84 -24.54
C ALA A 13 -8.34 23.73 -25.53
N SER A 14 -8.59 24.08 -26.80
CA SER A 14 -9.12 23.14 -27.81
C SER A 14 -8.05 22.38 -28.61
N LYS A 15 -6.76 22.70 -28.44
CA LYS A 15 -5.68 22.00 -29.17
C LYS A 15 -5.25 20.75 -28.40
N VAL A 16 -5.68 19.58 -28.87
CA VAL A 16 -5.28 18.29 -28.30
C VAL A 16 -3.79 18.04 -28.60
N VAL A 17 -2.94 18.18 -27.58
CA VAL A 17 -1.51 17.87 -27.68
C VAL A 17 -1.27 16.42 -27.25
N VAL A 18 -0.81 15.59 -28.18
CA VAL A 18 -0.39 14.21 -27.90
C VAL A 18 1.05 14.21 -27.42
N SER A 19 1.28 13.73 -26.20
CA SER A 19 2.62 13.57 -25.61
C SER A 19 3.42 12.49 -26.32
N LYS A 20 4.69 12.77 -26.65
CA LYS A 20 5.62 11.80 -27.25
C LYS A 20 6.59 11.22 -26.21
N ASN A 21 6.91 11.98 -25.16
CA ASN A 21 7.84 11.60 -24.09
C ASN A 21 7.20 11.64 -22.68
N LEU A 22 7.80 10.97 -21.70
CA LEU A 22 7.42 11.03 -20.27
C LEU A 22 7.50 12.46 -19.73
N ALA A 23 8.52 13.23 -20.16
CA ALA A 23 8.67 14.63 -19.81
C ALA A 23 7.46 15.47 -20.29
N ASP A 24 6.94 15.18 -21.49
CA ASP A 24 5.76 15.87 -22.02
C ASP A 24 4.51 15.56 -21.18
N LEU A 25 4.34 14.29 -20.77
CA LEU A 25 3.24 13.88 -19.90
C LEU A 25 3.29 14.59 -18.53
N GLN A 26 4.49 14.71 -17.95
CA GLN A 26 4.68 15.43 -16.70
C GLN A 26 4.41 16.92 -16.88
N ARG A 27 4.92 17.52 -17.95
CA ARG A 27 4.67 18.92 -18.31
C ARG A 27 3.17 19.21 -18.42
N LEU A 28 2.41 18.39 -19.14
CA LEU A 28 0.95 18.53 -19.26
C LEU A 28 0.23 18.42 -17.90
N LYS A 29 0.67 17.53 -17.01
CA LYS A 29 0.12 17.41 -15.65
C LYS A 29 0.44 18.64 -14.80
N ILE A 30 1.66 19.16 -14.90
CA ILE A 30 2.08 20.38 -14.19
C ILE A 30 1.29 21.57 -14.71
N GLU A 31 1.19 21.76 -16.04
CA GLU A 31 0.37 22.81 -16.65
C GLU A 31 -1.08 22.73 -16.18
N LYS A 32 -1.65 21.52 -16.05
CA LYS A 32 -3.01 21.34 -15.50
C LYS A 32 -3.13 21.73 -14.02
N LEU A 33 -2.12 21.46 -13.20
CA LEU A 33 -2.09 21.82 -11.78
C LEU A 33 -1.91 23.34 -11.60
N MET A 34 -1.03 23.95 -12.40
CA MET A 34 -0.71 25.39 -12.35
C MET A 34 -1.85 26.28 -12.87
N LYS A 35 -2.82 25.74 -13.62
CA LYS A 35 -4.04 26.48 -14.00
C LYS A 35 -4.84 26.97 -12.80
N ASN A 36 -4.77 26.28 -11.65
CA ASN A 36 -5.47 26.64 -10.42
C ASN A 36 -4.56 26.44 -9.21
N PRO A 37 -3.64 27.38 -8.90
CA PRO A 37 -2.65 27.21 -7.85
C PRO A 37 -3.25 27.21 -6.43
N ASP A 38 -4.41 27.85 -6.22
CA ASP A 38 -5.07 27.92 -4.91
C ASP A 38 -5.72 26.60 -4.49
N LYS A 39 -5.95 25.68 -5.44
CA LYS A 39 -6.57 24.39 -5.16
C LYS A 39 -5.52 23.40 -4.66
N LEU A 40 -5.69 22.92 -3.43
CA LEU A 40 -4.88 21.84 -2.87
C LEU A 40 -4.87 20.61 -3.80
N ALA A 41 -3.68 20.15 -4.15
CA ALA A 41 -3.51 18.95 -4.95
C ALA A 41 -3.98 17.72 -4.17
N TYR A 42 -4.82 16.89 -4.80
CA TYR A 42 -5.27 15.64 -4.20
C TYR A 42 -4.13 14.61 -4.21
N ILE A 43 -3.57 14.34 -3.03
CA ILE A 43 -2.64 13.23 -2.79
C ILE A 43 -3.48 12.08 -2.22
N PRO A 44 -3.59 10.93 -2.92
CA PRO A 44 -4.32 9.79 -2.38
C PRO A 44 -3.69 9.30 -1.09
N ASP A 45 -4.51 9.12 -0.06
CA ASP A 45 -4.10 8.42 1.15
C ASP A 45 -3.75 6.97 0.82
N LYS A 46 -2.90 6.36 1.66
CA LYS A 46 -2.60 4.94 1.58
C LYS A 46 -3.93 4.16 1.64
N GLY A 47 -4.20 3.38 0.59
CA GLY A 47 -5.43 2.59 0.50
C GLY A 47 -5.54 1.65 1.71
N LYS A 48 -6.67 1.69 2.40
CA LYS A 48 -6.96 0.73 3.48
C LYS A 48 -6.98 -0.69 2.92
N GLU A 49 -6.47 -1.64 3.70
CA GLU A 49 -6.56 -3.06 3.34
C GLU A 49 -8.02 -3.45 3.12
N LYS A 50 -8.29 -4.14 2.01
CA LYS A 50 -9.64 -4.57 1.65
C LYS A 50 -10.03 -5.78 2.50
N ILE A 51 -10.48 -5.53 3.71
CA ILE A 51 -11.00 -6.58 4.60
C ILE A 51 -12.29 -7.15 3.99
N PRO A 52 -12.38 -8.47 3.78
CA PRO A 52 -13.62 -9.06 3.27
C PRO A 52 -14.79 -8.79 4.22
N ARG A 53 -15.98 -8.52 3.68
CA ARG A 53 -17.22 -8.36 4.49
C ARG A 53 -17.52 -9.56 5.39
N ALA A 54 -16.91 -10.72 5.11
CA ALA A 54 -17.01 -11.91 5.94
C ALA A 54 -16.40 -11.75 7.35
N PHE A 55 -15.50 -10.77 7.56
CA PHE A 55 -14.93 -10.48 8.89
C PHE A 55 -15.84 -9.63 9.78
N ASN A 56 -16.86 -8.98 9.21
CA ASN A 56 -17.86 -8.21 9.95
C ASN A 56 -19.22 -8.90 9.82
N PRO A 57 -19.44 -10.04 10.50
CA PRO A 57 -20.75 -10.65 10.55
C PRO A 57 -21.74 -9.71 11.27
N PRO A 58 -23.02 -9.67 10.86
CA PRO A 58 -24.05 -8.96 11.61
C PRO A 58 -24.17 -9.54 13.03
N GLU A 59 -24.24 -8.66 14.03
CA GLU A 59 -24.36 -9.05 15.45
C GLU A 59 -25.68 -9.80 15.72
N PHE A 60 -26.78 -9.32 15.13
CA PHE A 60 -28.10 -9.92 15.30
C PHE A 60 -28.66 -10.38 13.96
N VAL A 61 -28.97 -11.67 13.88
CA VAL A 61 -29.81 -12.22 12.81
C VAL A 61 -31.24 -12.24 13.33
N ARG A 62 -32.09 -11.37 12.78
CA ARG A 62 -33.48 -11.20 13.25
C ARG A 62 -34.43 -12.27 12.73
N ASN A 63 -34.08 -12.93 11.64
CA ASN A 63 -34.97 -13.83 10.90
C ASN A 63 -34.60 -15.29 11.18
N ILE A 64 -34.64 -15.71 12.45
CA ILE A 64 -34.36 -17.09 12.87
C ILE A 64 -35.70 -17.77 13.15
N TRP A 65 -35.98 -18.88 12.48
CA TRP A 65 -37.09 -19.78 12.81
C TRP A 65 -36.70 -20.73 13.94
N GLY A 66 -37.70 -21.30 14.64
CA GLY A 66 -37.46 -22.20 15.77
C GLY A 66 -36.56 -23.38 15.43
N SER A 67 -35.77 -23.85 16.40
CA SER A 67 -34.76 -24.92 16.19
C SER A 67 -35.34 -26.25 15.71
N SER A 68 -36.64 -26.49 15.95
CA SER A 68 -37.36 -27.68 15.51
C SER A 68 -38.15 -27.47 14.20
N ALA A 69 -38.07 -26.28 13.58
CA ALA A 69 -38.71 -26.03 12.30
C ALA A 69 -38.02 -26.85 11.19
N GLY A 70 -38.81 -27.37 10.25
CA GLY A 70 -38.29 -28.09 9.08
C GLY A 70 -37.53 -27.17 8.11
N ALA A 71 -36.88 -27.76 7.11
CA ALA A 71 -36.16 -27.00 6.09
C ALA A 71 -37.12 -26.14 5.25
N GLY A 72 -36.92 -24.83 5.28
CA GLY A 72 -37.60 -23.87 4.42
C GLY A 72 -37.02 -23.84 3.01
N SER A 73 -37.78 -23.31 2.06
CA SER A 73 -37.34 -23.14 0.66
C SER A 73 -36.17 -22.16 0.49
N GLY A 74 -35.95 -21.27 1.46
CA GLY A 74 -34.87 -20.28 1.48
C GLY A 74 -33.57 -20.76 2.13
N ASP A 75 -33.61 -21.84 2.90
CA ASP A 75 -32.53 -22.29 3.79
C ASP A 75 -31.27 -22.64 3.00
N PHE A 76 -31.45 -23.25 1.82
CA PHE A 76 -30.35 -23.58 0.93
C PHE A 76 -29.59 -22.34 0.49
N HIS A 77 -30.28 -21.25 0.16
CA HIS A 77 -29.64 -20.00 -0.25
C HIS A 77 -28.95 -19.30 0.92
N VAL A 78 -29.51 -19.41 2.13
CA VAL A 78 -28.87 -18.94 3.37
C VAL A 78 -27.57 -19.69 3.60
N TYR A 79 -27.58 -21.03 3.59
CA TYR A 79 -26.40 -21.86 3.73
C TYR A 79 -25.34 -21.54 2.68
N ARG A 80 -25.72 -21.45 1.40
CA ARG A 80 -24.80 -21.11 0.29
C ARG A 80 -24.10 -19.77 0.53
N GLY A 81 -24.84 -18.76 1.00
CA GLY A 81 -24.30 -17.44 1.33
C GLY A 81 -23.34 -17.47 2.51
N VAL A 82 -23.72 -18.15 3.60
CA VAL A 82 -22.87 -18.33 4.80
C VAL A 82 -21.58 -19.07 4.45
N ARG A 83 -21.68 -20.21 3.75
CA ARG A 83 -20.52 -21.01 3.34
C ARG A 83 -19.56 -20.23 2.46
N ARG A 84 -20.09 -19.43 1.51
CA ARG A 84 -19.24 -18.56 0.67
C ARG A 84 -18.50 -17.52 1.51
N ARG A 85 -19.18 -16.85 2.44
CA ARG A 85 -18.55 -15.88 3.34
C ARG A 85 -17.45 -16.54 4.17
N GLU A 86 -17.74 -17.70 4.73
CA GLU A 86 -16.78 -18.42 5.58
C GLU A 86 -15.55 -18.88 4.80
N ASN A 87 -15.72 -19.45 3.60
CA ASN A 87 -14.59 -19.81 2.74
C ASN A 87 -13.72 -18.60 2.37
N ILE A 88 -14.34 -17.44 2.10
CA ILE A 88 -13.60 -16.19 1.83
C ILE A 88 -12.82 -15.75 3.07
N ARG A 89 -13.43 -15.85 4.26
CA ARG A 89 -12.80 -15.51 5.54
C ARG A 89 -11.56 -16.38 5.79
N GLN A 90 -11.70 -17.70 5.64
CA GLN A 90 -10.62 -18.66 5.83
C GLN A 90 -9.46 -18.42 4.85
N LYS A 91 -9.77 -18.28 3.55
CA LYS A 91 -8.75 -17.98 2.53
C LYS A 91 -7.98 -16.70 2.79
N TYR A 92 -8.65 -15.66 3.26
CA TYR A 92 -8.00 -14.40 3.63
C TYR A 92 -7.07 -14.57 4.83
N LEU A 93 -7.53 -15.29 5.87
CA LEU A 93 -6.72 -15.53 7.07
C LEU A 93 -5.45 -16.34 6.73
N GLU A 94 -5.61 -17.41 5.95
CA GLU A 94 -4.48 -18.22 5.48
C GLU A 94 -3.48 -17.42 4.62
N ALA A 95 -3.98 -16.56 3.73
CA ALA A 95 -3.13 -15.70 2.90
C ALA A 95 -2.36 -14.69 3.77
N LYS A 96 -3.03 -14.04 4.72
CA LYS A 96 -2.42 -13.07 5.62
C LYS A 96 -1.37 -13.72 6.51
N GLU A 97 -1.65 -14.90 7.07
CA GLU A 97 -0.69 -15.65 7.88
C GLU A 97 0.57 -16.02 7.08
N LYS A 98 0.40 -16.45 5.82
CA LYS A 98 1.54 -16.72 4.92
C LYS A 98 2.37 -15.47 4.64
N GLU A 99 1.73 -14.33 4.37
CA GLU A 99 2.45 -13.07 4.16
C GLU A 99 3.19 -12.61 5.44
N GLU A 100 2.53 -12.64 6.59
CA GLU A 100 3.14 -12.26 7.87
C GLU A 100 4.33 -13.16 8.24
N THR A 101 4.22 -14.47 8.04
CA THR A 101 5.31 -15.42 8.32
C THR A 101 6.49 -15.22 7.37
N LEU A 102 6.25 -14.99 6.08
CA LEU A 102 7.31 -14.69 5.11
C LEU A 102 8.01 -13.36 5.43
N ASN A 103 7.24 -12.32 5.78
CA ASN A 103 7.79 -11.02 6.15
C ASN A 103 8.63 -11.10 7.42
N LYS A 104 8.18 -11.82 8.45
CA LYS A 104 8.98 -12.07 9.68
C LYS A 104 10.31 -12.74 9.36
N ARG A 105 10.29 -13.84 8.59
CA ARG A 105 11.52 -14.55 8.17
C ARG A 105 12.46 -13.66 7.37
N TYR A 106 11.91 -12.81 6.50
CA TYR A 106 12.71 -11.87 5.71
C TYR A 106 13.40 -10.82 6.59
N LEU A 107 12.67 -10.23 7.54
CA LEU A 107 13.21 -9.25 8.46
C LEU A 107 14.28 -9.86 9.37
N GLU A 108 14.04 -11.06 9.92
CA GLU A 108 15.03 -11.80 10.71
C GLU A 108 16.32 -12.05 9.91
N LYS A 109 16.20 -12.47 8.65
CA LYS A 109 17.35 -12.67 7.77
C LYS A 109 18.11 -11.36 7.52
N LEU A 110 17.41 -10.26 7.35
CA LEU A 110 18.00 -8.95 7.10
C LEU A 110 18.77 -8.45 8.32
N GLU A 111 18.21 -8.61 9.52
CA GLU A 111 18.88 -8.26 10.79
C GLU A 111 20.12 -9.13 11.03
N ASN A 112 20.02 -10.44 10.81
CA ASN A 112 21.17 -11.34 10.94
C ASN A 112 22.31 -10.93 9.98
N ASN A 113 21.99 -10.61 8.73
CA ASN A 113 22.98 -10.14 7.77
C ASN A 113 23.63 -8.82 8.20
N ARG A 114 22.86 -7.89 8.78
CA ARG A 114 23.38 -6.62 9.33
C ARG A 114 24.35 -6.89 10.49
N LEU A 115 23.96 -7.71 11.45
CA LEU A 115 24.81 -8.08 12.60
C LEU A 115 26.10 -8.77 12.16
N GLU A 116 26.03 -9.68 11.18
CA GLU A 116 27.22 -10.33 10.62
C GLU A 116 28.16 -9.33 9.93
N ALA A 117 27.61 -8.41 9.14
CA ALA A 117 28.39 -7.37 8.47
C ALA A 117 29.04 -6.41 9.48
N GLU A 118 28.32 -6.02 10.54
CA GLU A 118 28.83 -5.20 11.62
C GLU A 118 29.93 -5.91 12.41
N ALA A 119 29.75 -7.20 12.75
CA ALA A 119 30.78 -7.98 13.43
C ALA A 119 32.06 -8.10 12.59
N ARG A 120 31.94 -8.35 11.28
CA ARG A 120 33.08 -8.36 10.35
C ARG A 120 33.76 -6.99 10.27
N THR A 121 32.97 -5.92 10.25
CA THR A 121 33.47 -4.54 10.16
C THR A 121 34.15 -4.11 11.46
N ALA A 122 33.58 -4.45 12.62
CA ALA A 122 34.13 -4.18 13.94
C ALA A 122 35.48 -4.86 14.14
N LYS A 123 35.60 -6.15 13.78
CA LYS A 123 36.89 -6.88 13.82
C LYS A 123 37.95 -6.19 12.96
N LYS A 124 37.61 -5.73 11.75
CA LYS A 124 38.54 -4.99 10.88
C LYS A 124 38.89 -3.60 11.45
N ARG A 125 37.90 -2.90 12.03
CA ARG A 125 38.08 -1.59 12.68
C ARG A 125 39.01 -1.68 13.88
N GLN A 126 38.86 -2.70 14.74
CA GLN A 126 39.74 -2.95 15.88
C GLN A 126 41.20 -3.15 15.45
N LYS A 127 41.45 -3.95 14.40
CA LYS A 127 42.80 -4.14 13.86
C LYS A 127 43.42 -2.83 13.36
N ARG A 128 42.64 -1.98 12.68
CA ARG A 128 43.10 -0.66 12.22
C ARG A 128 43.38 0.29 13.39
N PHE A 129 42.49 0.33 14.37
CA PHE A 129 42.66 1.15 15.57
C PHE A 129 43.91 0.73 16.35
N PHE A 130 44.14 -0.58 16.48
CA PHE A 130 45.35 -1.12 17.08
C PHE A 130 46.60 -0.70 16.29
N LEU A 131 46.61 -0.82 14.96
CA LEU A 131 47.73 -0.38 14.12
C LEU A 131 48.01 1.13 14.29
N ILE A 132 46.96 1.96 14.30
CA ILE A 132 47.07 3.42 14.48
C ILE A 132 47.64 3.74 15.87
N LEU A 133 47.14 3.08 16.92
CA LEU A 133 47.66 3.25 18.28
C LEU A 133 49.13 2.84 18.39
N VAL A 134 49.50 1.72 17.79
CA VAL A 134 50.89 1.26 17.74
C VAL A 134 51.75 2.33 17.07
N LEU A 135 51.39 2.80 15.87
CA LEU A 135 52.14 3.87 15.18
C LEU A 135 52.27 5.14 16.03
N TYR A 136 51.22 5.55 16.75
CA TYR A 136 51.23 6.74 17.60
C TYR A 136 52.13 6.60 18.84
N ILE A 137 52.37 5.38 19.32
CA ILE A 137 53.32 5.11 20.43
C ILE A 137 54.78 5.14 19.94
N TYR A 138 55.02 4.80 18.68
CA TYR A 138 56.36 4.74 18.08
C TYR A 138 56.82 6.07 17.42
N ILE A 139 55.97 7.09 17.42
CA ILE A 139 56.28 8.48 17.01
C ILE A 139 56.54 9.31 18.27
#